data_AF-A0A9D8QJ97-F1
#
_entry.id   AF-A0A9D8QJ97-F1
#
_cell.length_a   1.000
_cell.length_b   1.000
_cell.length_c   1.000
_cell.angle_alpha   90.00
_cell.angle_beta   90.00
_cell.angle_gamma   90.00
#
_symmetry.space_group_name_H-M   'P 1'
#
loop_
_entity.id
_entity.type
_entity.pdbx_description
1 polymer ?
#
loop_
_entity_poly.entity_id
_entity_poly.type
_entity_poly.pdbx_seq_one_letter_code
_entity_poly.pdbx_strand_id
1 'polypeptide(L)'
;MPSVAELVEEPALRRLTRPDAFEEGARWAETGVVRIVDAGPHAVTAEVRDADPCQVELRAADGELEWTCSCGADADGNLCSHGVAAAVVAGREAP
;
A
#
# COMPACT_ATOMS: atom_id res chain seq x y z
N MET A 1 -17.28 4.54 8.20
CA MET A 1 -15.85 4.18 8.22
C MET A 1 -15.33 4.48 6.84
N PRO A 2 -14.21 5.23 6.71
CA PRO A 2 -13.60 5.46 5.40
C PRO A 2 -13.14 4.12 4.82
N SER A 3 -13.18 4.04 3.49
CA SER A 3 -12.64 2.93 2.74
C SER A 3 -11.11 3.00 2.65
N VAL A 4 -10.47 1.90 2.27
CA VAL A 4 -9.04 1.89 1.92
C VAL A 4 -8.77 2.91 0.81
N ALA A 5 -9.64 3.01 -0.20
CA ALA A 5 -9.50 3.96 -1.31
C ALA A 5 -9.41 5.42 -0.83
N GLU A 6 -10.24 5.80 0.14
CA GLU A 6 -10.24 7.15 0.74
C GLU A 6 -9.00 7.41 1.60
N LEU A 7 -8.40 6.37 2.18
CA LEU A 7 -7.25 6.49 3.08
C LEU A 7 -5.89 6.41 2.37
N VAL A 8 -5.86 5.95 1.12
CA VAL A 8 -4.63 5.80 0.32
C VAL A 8 -4.40 6.96 -0.66
N GLU A 9 -5.07 8.10 -0.46
CA GLU A 9 -4.78 9.31 -1.24
C GLU A 9 -3.30 9.73 -1.08
N GLU A 10 -2.70 10.25 -2.15
CA GLU A 10 -1.28 10.62 -2.17
C GLU A 10 -0.84 11.50 -0.96
N PRO A 11 -1.58 12.55 -0.55
CA PRO A 11 -1.19 13.35 0.61
C PRO A 11 -1.15 12.55 1.92
N ALA A 12 -2.00 11.53 2.06
CA ALA A 12 -2.02 10.65 3.22
C ALA A 12 -0.81 9.71 3.18
N LEU A 13 -0.58 9.05 2.05
CA LEU A 13 0.56 8.14 1.87
C LEU A 13 1.89 8.84 2.14
N ARG A 14 2.09 10.07 1.63
CA ARG A 14 3.30 10.86 1.87
C ARG A 14 3.57 11.18 3.34
N ARG A 15 2.57 11.14 4.22
CA ARG A 15 2.73 11.33 5.68
C ARG A 15 3.09 10.04 6.41
N LEU A 16 2.69 8.90 5.86
CA LEU A 16 2.90 7.56 6.44
C LEU A 16 4.21 6.91 6.00
N THR A 17 4.92 7.51 5.04
CA THR A 17 6.11 6.93 4.41
C THR A 17 7.28 7.91 4.38
N ARG A 18 8.47 7.39 4.11
CA ARG A 18 9.65 8.21 3.83
C ARG A 18 9.65 8.66 2.37
N PRO A 19 10.21 9.85 2.04
CA PRO A 19 10.16 10.39 0.68
C PRO A 19 10.72 9.46 -0.40
N ASP A 20 11.84 8.79 -0.11
CA ASP A 20 12.49 7.81 -0.99
C ASP A 20 11.63 6.57 -1.22
N ALA A 21 11.02 6.03 -0.15
CA ALA A 21 10.10 4.91 -0.23
C ALA A 21 8.82 5.25 -1.02
N PHE A 22 8.32 6.48 -0.88
CA PHE A 22 7.18 6.96 -1.68
C PHE A 22 7.50 6.94 -3.18
N GLU A 23 8.62 7.56 -3.56
CA GLU A 23 9.02 7.69 -4.96
C GLU A 23 9.24 6.31 -5.60
N GLU A 24 9.89 5.40 -4.87
CA GLU A 24 10.09 4.03 -5.34
C GLU A 24 8.76 3.27 -5.50
N GLY A 25 7.90 3.30 -4.48
CA GLY A 25 6.61 2.61 -4.53
C GLY A 25 5.68 3.14 -5.61
N ALA A 26 5.63 4.46 -5.79
CA ALA A 26 4.88 5.10 -6.86
C ALA A 26 5.40 4.67 -8.24
N ARG A 27 6.72 4.56 -8.42
CA ARG A 27 7.31 4.00 -9.65
C ARG A 27 6.89 2.56 -9.86
N TRP A 28 6.92 1.71 -8.83
CA TRP A 28 6.52 0.31 -8.95
C TRP A 28 5.06 0.12 -9.32
N ALA A 29 4.16 0.96 -8.80
CA ALA A 29 2.75 0.95 -9.17
C ALA A 29 2.52 1.10 -10.68
N GLU A 30 3.40 1.83 -11.40
CA GLU A 30 3.33 1.99 -12.86
C GLU A 30 3.93 0.82 -13.66
N THR A 31 4.74 -0.03 -13.03
CA THR A 31 5.50 -1.08 -13.73
C THR A 31 4.78 -2.43 -13.81
N GLY A 32 3.58 -2.54 -13.22
CA GLY A 32 2.78 -3.77 -13.24
C GLY A 32 3.31 -4.88 -12.33
N VAL A 33 4.23 -4.57 -11.41
CA VAL A 33 4.74 -5.53 -10.41
C VAL A 33 3.78 -5.77 -9.25
N VAL A 34 2.74 -4.93 -9.12
CA VAL A 34 1.70 -5.06 -8.10
C VAL A 34 0.55 -5.88 -8.67
N ARG A 35 0.12 -6.89 -7.93
CA ARG A 35 -1.06 -7.69 -8.22
C ARG A 35 -2.00 -7.64 -7.02
N ILE A 36 -3.20 -7.12 -7.21
CA ILE A 36 -4.26 -7.22 -6.21
C ILE A 36 -4.73 -8.69 -6.13
N VAL A 37 -4.66 -9.25 -4.92
CA VAL A 37 -5.06 -10.63 -4.61
C VAL A 37 -6.51 -10.66 -4.15
N ASP A 38 -6.88 -9.71 -3.30
CA ASP A 38 -8.24 -9.50 -2.82
C ASP A 38 -8.48 -8.00 -2.58
N ALA A 39 -9.68 -7.52 -2.91
CA ALA A 39 -10.03 -6.13 -2.72
C ALA A 39 -11.47 -5.98 -2.23
N GLY A 40 -11.61 -5.30 -1.11
CA GLY A 40 -12.87 -4.82 -0.58
C GLY A 40 -12.74 -3.39 -0.07
N PRO A 41 -13.86 -2.77 0.34
CA PRO A 41 -13.85 -1.38 0.79
C PRO A 41 -12.99 -1.15 2.04
N HIS A 42 -12.84 -2.14 2.92
CA HIS A 42 -12.13 -1.98 4.20
C HIS A 42 -10.82 -2.74 4.29
N ALA A 43 -10.51 -3.59 3.31
CA ALA A 43 -9.28 -4.35 3.27
C ALA A 43 -8.87 -4.64 1.83
N VAL A 44 -7.57 -4.53 1.55
CA VAL A 44 -6.98 -4.89 0.28
C VAL A 44 -5.73 -5.72 0.56
N THR A 45 -5.63 -6.88 -0.08
CA THR A 45 -4.42 -7.70 -0.08
C THR A 45 -3.78 -7.64 -1.46
N ALA A 46 -2.49 -7.33 -1.50
CA ALA A 46 -1.72 -7.27 -2.72
C ALA A 46 -0.43 -8.08 -2.61
N GLU A 47 0.03 -8.57 -3.75
CA GLU A 47 1.34 -9.17 -3.92
C GLU A 47 2.20 -8.24 -4.78
N VAL A 48 3.37 -7.85 -4.29
CA VAL A 48 4.32 -7.00 -5.01
C VAL A 48 5.53 -7.86 -5.40
N ARG A 49 5.76 -8.01 -6.71
CA ARG A 49 6.81 -8.87 -7.28
C ARG A 49 7.97 -8.03 -7.80
N ASP A 50 8.87 -7.63 -6.93
CA ASP A 50 10.15 -7.00 -7.31
C ASP A 50 11.25 -8.07 -7.53
N ALA A 51 12.12 -8.29 -6.54
CA ALA A 51 13.10 -9.36 -6.47
C ALA A 51 12.53 -10.61 -5.77
N ASP A 52 11.80 -10.42 -4.66
CA ASP A 52 11.15 -11.47 -3.90
C ASP A 52 9.68 -11.08 -3.66
N PRO A 53 8.71 -11.97 -3.90
CA PRO A 53 7.30 -11.63 -3.76
C PRO A 53 6.98 -11.27 -2.32
N CYS A 54 6.55 -10.03 -2.12
CA CYS A 54 6.10 -9.52 -0.83
C CYS A 54 4.59 -9.43 -0.79
N GLN A 55 4.01 -9.92 0.31
CA GLN A 55 2.58 -9.78 0.57
C GLN A 55 2.34 -8.53 1.40
N VAL A 56 1.44 -7.68 0.91
CA VAL A 56 0.99 -6.45 1.56
C VAL A 56 -0.48 -6.61 1.92
N GLU A 57 -0.83 -6.22 3.14
CA GLU A 57 -2.22 -6.05 3.55
C GLU A 57 -2.45 -4.61 3.99
N LEU A 58 -3.49 -3.98 3.43
CA LEU A 58 -3.96 -2.64 3.78
C LEU A 58 -5.35 -2.77 4.40
N ARG A 59 -5.59 -2.12 5.55
CA ARG A 59 -6.87 -2.15 6.25
C ARG A 59 -7.30 -0.75 6.65
N ALA A 60 -8.59 -0.47 6.50
CA ALA A 60 -9.22 0.70 7.09
C ALA A 60 -9.73 0.32 8.48
N ALA A 61 -9.07 0.79 9.54
CA ALA A 61 -9.41 0.51 10.93
C ALA A 61 -9.47 1.82 11.71
N ASP A 62 -10.55 2.03 12.47
CA ASP A 62 -10.74 3.22 13.31
C ASP A 62 -10.56 4.58 12.61
N GLY A 63 -10.75 4.61 11.28
CA GLY A 63 -10.59 5.83 10.47
C GLY A 63 -9.16 6.09 10.01
N GLU A 64 -8.23 5.17 10.28
CA GLU A 64 -6.84 5.21 9.89
C GLU A 64 -6.50 4.05 8.95
N LEU A 65 -5.41 4.21 8.22
CA LEU A 65 -4.85 3.13 7.40
C LEU A 65 -3.92 2.31 8.29
N GLU A 66 -4.24 1.05 8.49
CA GLU A 66 -3.31 0.05 9.01
C GLU A 66 -2.70 -0.72 7.85
N TRP A 67 -1.44 -1.14 8.01
CA TRP A 67 -0.75 -1.93 7.00
C TRP A 67 0.16 -2.97 7.62
N THR A 68 0.40 -4.04 6.88
CA THR A 68 1.48 -4.99 7.15
C THR A 68 2.16 -5.34 5.84
N CYS A 69 3.47 -5.59 5.90
CA CYS A 69 4.22 -6.09 4.76
C CYS A 69 5.17 -7.22 5.17
N SER A 70 5.26 -8.27 4.36
CA SER A 70 6.18 -9.37 4.62
C SER A 70 7.67 -9.03 4.42
N CYS A 71 8.00 -7.82 3.94
CA CYS A 71 9.40 -7.40 3.74
C CYS A 71 10.12 -6.99 5.05
N GLY A 72 9.38 -6.78 6.14
CA GLY A 72 9.92 -6.41 7.46
C GLY A 72 10.41 -4.96 7.58
N ALA A 73 10.29 -4.15 6.53
CA ALA A 73 10.66 -2.73 6.56
C ALA A 73 9.63 -1.84 7.27
N ASP A 74 8.44 -2.36 7.58
CA ASP A 74 7.38 -1.70 8.35
C ASP A 74 7.67 -1.64 9.86
N ALA A 75 8.73 -2.31 10.35
CA ALA A 75 9.14 -2.29 11.76
C ALA A 75 9.45 -0.88 12.32
N ASP A 76 9.80 0.06 11.45
CA ASP A 76 10.02 1.47 11.80
C ASP A 76 8.71 2.30 11.92
N GLY A 77 7.54 1.65 11.79
CA GLY A 77 6.23 2.31 11.81
C GLY A 77 5.94 3.15 10.57
N ASN A 78 6.73 3.01 9.51
CA ASN A 78 6.54 3.68 8.23
C ASN A 78 6.04 2.68 7.18
N LEU A 79 5.22 3.15 6.26
CA LEU A 79 4.81 2.40 5.08
C LEU A 79 6.01 2.22 4.14
N CYS A 80 6.39 0.98 3.87
CA CYS A 80 7.47 0.64 2.95
C CYS A 80 7.10 0.91 1.47
N SER A 81 8.07 0.84 0.56
CA SER A 81 7.81 1.02 -0.88
C SER A 81 6.84 -0.02 -1.46
N HIS A 82 6.86 -1.27 -0.97
CA HIS A 82 5.83 -2.28 -1.34
C HIS A 82 4.43 -1.83 -0.91
N GLY A 83 4.31 -1.33 0.32
CA GLY A 83 3.06 -0.81 0.88
C GLY A 83 2.53 0.39 0.08
N VAL A 84 3.41 1.33 -0.27
CA VAL A 84 3.06 2.46 -1.15
C VAL A 84 2.59 1.97 -2.51
N ALA A 85 3.32 1.04 -3.14
CA ALA A 85 2.96 0.52 -4.46
C ALA A 85 1.57 -0.14 -4.44
N ALA A 86 1.31 -0.99 -3.44
CA ALA A 86 0.01 -1.61 -3.23
C ALA A 86 -1.09 -0.57 -3.00
N ALA A 87 -0.83 0.45 -2.18
CA ALA A 87 -1.80 1.49 -1.85
C ALA A 87 -2.16 2.35 -3.07
N VAL A 88 -1.18 2.71 -3.90
CA VAL A 88 -1.41 3.47 -5.13
C VAL A 88 -2.26 2.66 -6.13
N VAL A 89 -2.00 1.37 -6.29
CA VAL A 89 -2.83 0.51 -7.16
C VAL A 89 -4.21 0.32 -6.56
N ALA A 90 -4.31 0.06 -5.26
CA ALA A 90 -5.58 -0.07 -4.56
C ALA A 90 -6.47 1.18 -4.74
N GLY A 91 -5.92 2.39 -4.61
CA GLY A 91 -6.66 3.63 -4.83
C GLY A 91 -7.17 3.85 -6.26
N ARG A 92 -6.59 3.15 -7.25
CA ARG A 92 -7.03 3.20 -8.66
C ARG A 92 -8.07 2.13 -8.99
N GLU A 93 -7.97 0.97 -8.35
CA GLU A 93 -8.77 -0.22 -8.65
C GLU A 93 -9.94 -0.44 -7.68
N ALA A 94 -9.89 0.18 -6.49
CA ALA A 94 -10.97 0.07 -5.50
C ALA A 94 -12.21 0.86 -5.97
N PRO A 95 -13.42 0.27 -5.85
CA PRO A 95 -14.68 0.89 -6.26
C PRO A 95 -15.17 2.00 -5.33
#